data_AF-A0A401H2H5-F1
#
_entry.id   AF-A0A401H2H5-F1
#
_cell.length_a   1.000
_cell.length_b   1.000
_cell.length_c   1.000
_cell.angle_alpha   90.00
_cell.angle_beta   90.00
_cell.angle_gamma   90.00
#
_symmetry.space_group_name_H-M   'P 1'
#
loop_
_entity.id
_entity.type
_entity.pdbx_description
1 polymer ?
#
loop_
_entity_poly.entity_id
_entity_poly.type
_entity_poly.pdbx_seq_one_letter_code
_entity_poly.pdbx_strand_id
1 'polypeptide(L)'
;METKYSDQRIFFASWNRTRDIRALNEMLVNIARKNPYIPELNVLVVGMPNVGKSTLLNALRNIGIAGPTPKALRTSSQPGLTRVLSTRLKLSVDPLVYSYDSPGVMLPFLGNGDKGAERGVKLALIAGIKEGLYDVEALASYLLYRLNVLDPVSPAYLRILPPGTPPLVDVLEFLDTLARRLCMLKRGGVPDQARAAVWFIGWWREEGGLLSASAPLLAASPSPTLDPPSQRRGWGFDVEWTVNADEARQYDTAVIQRKMEECIDAFERAALEEEREGGGVSSTQEKKRIKEQTIAKRVAKTRARLTAKRGGR
;
A
#
# COMPACT_ATOMS: atom_id res chain seq x y z
N MET A 1 -11.00 -9.34 13.58
CA MET A 1 -10.03 -10.07 12.70
C MET A 1 -9.60 -11.47 13.20
N GLU A 2 -9.16 -11.63 14.46
CA GLU A 2 -8.65 -12.92 14.98
C GLU A 2 -9.66 -14.09 14.91
N THR A 3 -10.95 -13.78 15.00
CA THR A 3 -12.04 -14.77 14.88
C THR A 3 -12.23 -15.29 13.46
N LYS A 4 -11.87 -14.50 12.44
CA LYS A 4 -12.04 -14.83 11.02
C LYS A 4 -10.83 -15.55 10.43
N TYR A 5 -9.64 -15.22 10.92
CA TYR A 5 -8.37 -15.77 10.46
C TYR A 5 -7.55 -16.31 11.65
N SER A 6 -8.06 -17.36 12.30
CA SER A 6 -7.47 -17.94 13.52
C SER A 6 -6.01 -18.38 13.36
N ASP A 7 -5.62 -18.76 12.14
CA ASP A 7 -4.27 -19.23 11.83
C ASP A 7 -3.31 -18.09 11.47
N GLN A 8 -3.83 -16.88 11.28
CA GLN A 8 -3.03 -15.71 10.93
C GLN A 8 -2.69 -14.91 12.18
N ARG A 9 -1.49 -14.35 12.21
CA ARG A 9 -1.07 -13.38 13.23
C ARG A 9 -0.91 -12.03 12.58
N ILE A 10 -1.69 -11.06 13.03
CA ILE A 10 -1.57 -9.68 12.58
C ILE A 10 -0.56 -8.98 13.48
N PHE A 11 0.42 -8.32 12.87
CA PHE A 11 1.45 -7.58 13.59
C PHE A 11 1.69 -6.25 12.89
N PHE A 12 1.44 -5.15 13.59
CA PHE A 12 1.77 -3.81 13.11
C PHE A 12 3.20 -3.47 13.51
N ALA A 13 4.03 -3.13 12.54
CA ALA A 13 5.43 -2.84 12.75
C ALA A 13 5.84 -1.58 11.99
N SER A 14 6.67 -0.75 12.62
CA SER A 14 7.45 0.25 11.91
C SER A 14 8.91 -0.16 11.82
N TRP A 15 9.48 -0.14 10.61
CA TRP A 15 10.89 -0.49 10.39
C TRP A 15 11.88 0.45 11.09
N ASN A 16 11.44 1.68 11.39
CA ASN A 16 12.23 2.66 12.14
C ASN A 16 12.14 2.50 13.66
N ARG A 17 11.24 1.65 14.17
CA ARG A 17 11.10 1.38 15.60
C ARG A 17 11.78 0.05 15.93
N THR A 18 12.95 0.14 16.57
CA THR A 18 13.73 -1.04 16.98
C THR A 18 12.91 -2.03 17.83
N ARG A 19 12.00 -1.52 18.67
CA ARG A 19 11.10 -2.35 19.50
C ARG A 19 10.20 -3.24 18.64
N ASP A 20 9.59 -2.70 17.59
CA ASP A 20 8.65 -3.42 16.74
C ASP A 20 9.38 -4.54 15.98
N ILE A 21 10.56 -4.23 15.44
CA ILE A 21 11.35 -5.20 14.69
C ILE A 21 11.94 -6.28 15.61
N ARG A 22 12.29 -5.93 16.85
CA ARG A 22 12.69 -6.92 17.87
C ARG A 22 11.53 -7.85 18.21
N ALA A 23 10.33 -7.33 18.47
CA ALA A 23 9.15 -8.14 18.74
C ALA A 23 8.79 -9.06 17.57
N LEU A 24 8.93 -8.59 16.31
CA LEU A 24 8.76 -9.43 15.12
C LEU A 24 9.83 -10.53 15.04
N ASN A 25 11.09 -10.21 15.30
CA ASN A 25 12.18 -11.18 15.34
C ASN A 25 11.94 -12.26 16.41
N GLU A 26 11.56 -11.85 17.62
CA GLU A 26 11.19 -12.75 18.72
C GLU A 26 10.02 -13.66 18.35
N MET A 27 9.02 -13.14 17.62
CA MET A 27 7.91 -13.95 17.12
C MET A 27 8.40 -15.06 16.18
N LEU A 28 9.29 -14.74 15.23
CA LEU A 28 9.88 -15.73 14.32
C LEU A 28 10.72 -16.77 15.07
N VAL A 29 11.54 -16.32 16.03
CA VAL A 29 12.35 -17.20 16.90
C VAL A 29 11.46 -18.13 17.72
N ASN A 30 10.38 -17.62 18.28
CA ASN A 30 9.43 -18.42 19.05
C ASN A 30 8.70 -19.45 18.18
N ILE A 31 8.38 -19.11 16.92
CA ILE A 31 7.83 -20.09 15.96
C ILE A 31 8.84 -21.20 15.68
N ALA A 32 10.12 -20.86 15.47
CA ALA A 32 11.17 -21.86 15.27
C ALA A 32 11.35 -22.77 16.51
N ARG A 33 11.40 -22.20 17.72
CA ARG A 33 11.53 -22.98 18.98
C ARG A 33 10.36 -23.92 19.25
N LYS A 34 9.14 -23.54 18.85
CA LYS A 34 7.94 -24.41 18.97
C LYS A 34 7.98 -25.62 18.04
N ASN A 35 8.86 -25.63 17.04
CA ASN A 35 8.99 -26.70 16.07
C ASN A 35 10.40 -27.32 16.11
N PRO A 36 10.82 -27.94 17.22
CA PRO A 36 12.20 -28.37 17.45
C PRO A 36 12.69 -29.47 16.49
N TYR A 37 11.78 -30.21 15.85
CA TYR A 37 12.11 -31.22 14.86
C TYR A 37 12.52 -30.64 13.49
N ILE A 38 12.27 -29.34 13.27
CA ILE A 38 12.66 -28.67 12.04
C ILE A 38 14.02 -27.99 12.30
N PRO A 39 15.08 -28.36 11.56
CA PRO A 39 16.43 -27.85 11.82
C PRO A 39 16.57 -26.34 11.61
N GLU A 40 15.68 -25.75 10.80
CA GLU A 40 15.73 -24.35 10.41
C GLU A 40 14.36 -23.85 9.94
N LEU A 41 14.02 -22.61 10.29
CA LEU A 41 12.82 -21.93 9.81
C LEU A 41 13.13 -21.13 8.54
N ASN A 42 12.36 -21.37 7.47
CA ASN A 42 12.45 -20.63 6.22
C ASN A 42 11.20 -19.75 6.05
N VAL A 43 11.40 -18.43 5.95
CA VAL A 43 10.33 -17.43 5.86
C VAL A 43 10.32 -16.79 4.48
N LEU A 44 9.18 -16.82 3.79
CA LEU A 44 9.00 -16.09 2.54
C LEU A 44 8.26 -14.78 2.81
N VAL A 45 8.82 -13.65 2.39
CA VAL A 45 8.15 -12.35 2.49
C VAL A 45 7.52 -12.01 1.13
N VAL A 46 6.19 -11.89 1.10
CA VAL A 46 5.39 -11.56 -0.09
C VAL A 46 4.63 -10.25 0.11
N GLY A 47 4.29 -9.58 -1.00
CA GLY A 47 3.50 -8.36 -0.98
C GLY A 47 3.72 -7.48 -2.21
N MET A 48 2.88 -6.44 -2.34
CA MET A 48 2.91 -5.48 -3.45
C MET A 48 4.30 -4.82 -3.62
N PRO A 49 4.63 -4.26 -4.80
CA PRO A 49 5.80 -3.41 -4.96
C PRO A 49 5.82 -2.26 -3.93
N ASN A 50 7.02 -1.87 -3.49
CA ASN A 50 7.25 -0.70 -2.63
C ASN A 50 6.60 -0.69 -1.23
N VAL A 51 6.03 -1.80 -0.76
CA VAL A 51 5.55 -1.94 0.64
C VAL A 51 6.66 -2.10 1.69
N GLY A 52 7.94 -2.05 1.28
CA GLY A 52 9.08 -2.11 2.22
C GLY A 52 9.59 -3.52 2.58
N LYS A 53 9.29 -4.56 1.81
CA LYS A 53 9.75 -5.95 2.05
C LYS A 53 11.27 -6.07 2.30
N SER A 54 12.08 -5.58 1.36
CA SER A 54 13.54 -5.64 1.45
C SER A 54 14.08 -4.78 2.60
N THR A 55 13.42 -3.66 2.90
CA THR A 55 13.75 -2.78 4.05
C THR A 55 13.50 -3.50 5.36
N LEU A 56 12.34 -4.16 5.50
CA LEU A 56 11.98 -4.96 6.67
C LEU A 56 12.98 -6.09 6.90
N LEU A 57 13.36 -6.82 5.85
CA LEU A 57 14.32 -7.92 5.94
C LEU A 57 15.73 -7.46 6.35
N ASN A 58 16.20 -6.33 5.80
CA ASN A 58 17.46 -5.72 6.24
C ASN A 58 17.40 -5.32 7.73
N ALA A 59 16.27 -4.75 8.19
CA ALA A 59 16.08 -4.38 9.59
C ALA A 59 16.04 -5.60 10.53
N LEU A 60 15.32 -6.66 10.15
CA LEU A 60 15.25 -7.92 10.89
C LEU A 60 16.63 -8.58 11.02
N ARG A 61 17.41 -8.58 9.93
CA ARG A 61 18.77 -9.13 9.95
C ARG A 61 19.69 -8.35 10.87
N ASN A 62 19.59 -7.03 10.90
CA ASN A 62 20.41 -6.19 11.78
C ASN A 62 20.11 -6.42 13.27
N ILE A 63 18.89 -6.83 13.60
CA ILE A 63 18.49 -7.11 14.99
C ILE A 63 18.78 -8.54 15.41
N GLY A 64 18.55 -9.52 14.53
CA GLY A 64 18.68 -10.93 14.89
C GLY A 64 20.08 -11.54 14.72
N ILE A 65 21.04 -10.81 14.14
CA ILE A 65 22.45 -11.21 14.08
C ILE A 65 23.26 -10.24 14.92
N ALA A 66 24.06 -10.77 15.85
CA ALA A 66 24.95 -9.96 16.67
C ALA A 66 26.05 -9.29 15.83
N GLY A 67 26.28 -8.01 16.09
CA GLY A 67 27.33 -7.21 15.46
C GLY A 67 26.89 -6.44 14.21
N PRO A 68 27.78 -5.65 13.60
CA PRO A 68 27.45 -4.84 12.43
C PRO A 68 27.15 -5.74 11.22
N THR A 69 25.95 -5.59 10.64
CA THR A 69 25.57 -6.31 9.43
C THR A 69 25.47 -5.37 8.23
N PRO A 70 26.17 -5.64 7.11
CA PRO A 70 26.05 -4.81 5.91
C PRO A 70 24.67 -5.01 5.28
N LYS A 71 24.11 -4.00 4.60
CA LYS A 71 22.83 -4.17 3.88
C LYS A 71 22.94 -5.31 2.87
N ALA A 72 22.09 -6.33 3.02
CA ALA A 72 22.14 -7.53 2.19
C ALA A 72 21.25 -7.40 0.95
N LEU A 73 20.12 -6.70 1.08
CA LEU A 73 19.17 -6.47 0.00
C LEU A 73 19.26 -5.01 -0.45
N ARG A 74 19.22 -4.79 -1.77
CA ARG A 74 19.11 -3.45 -2.35
C ARG A 74 17.69 -2.92 -2.14
N THR A 75 17.56 -1.63 -1.86
CA THR A 75 16.28 -0.94 -1.65
C THR A 75 16.20 0.27 -2.58
N SER A 76 15.04 0.50 -3.20
CA SER A 76 14.76 1.68 -4.02
C SER A 76 13.28 2.05 -3.87
N SER A 77 12.96 3.32 -4.09
CA SER A 77 11.59 3.79 -4.25
C SER A 77 10.97 3.41 -5.60
N GLN A 78 11.77 2.87 -6.54
CA GLN A 78 11.27 2.43 -7.83
C GLN A 78 10.76 0.99 -7.78
N PRO A 79 9.52 0.73 -8.24
CA PRO A 79 8.97 -0.62 -8.24
C PRO A 79 9.74 -1.52 -9.22
N GLY A 80 9.80 -2.82 -8.90
CA GLY A 80 10.44 -3.83 -9.76
C GLY A 80 11.97 -3.92 -9.63
N LEU A 81 12.55 -3.41 -8.54
CA LEU A 81 13.97 -3.61 -8.22
C LEU A 81 14.30 -5.08 -7.93
N THR A 82 13.54 -5.71 -7.03
CA THR A 82 13.64 -7.15 -6.76
C THR A 82 12.92 -7.89 -7.90
N ARG A 83 13.70 -8.42 -8.86
CA ARG A 83 13.17 -9.12 -10.05
C ARG A 83 13.17 -10.63 -9.92
N VAL A 84 13.98 -11.16 -9.01
CA VAL A 84 14.14 -12.59 -8.74
C VAL A 84 14.08 -12.78 -7.23
N LEU A 85 13.63 -13.96 -6.79
CA LEU A 85 13.72 -14.38 -5.39
C LEU A 85 15.15 -14.15 -4.89
N SER A 86 15.30 -13.51 -3.72
CA SER A 86 16.64 -13.28 -3.17
C SER A 86 17.33 -14.59 -2.82
N THR A 87 18.66 -14.55 -2.74
CA THR A 87 19.40 -15.57 -2.02
C THR A 87 18.92 -15.64 -0.57
N ARG A 88 19.09 -16.81 0.02
CA ARG A 88 18.72 -17.10 1.40
C ARG A 88 19.40 -16.11 2.36
N LEU A 89 18.60 -15.33 3.08
CA LEU A 89 19.07 -14.33 4.03
C LEU A 89 18.96 -14.88 5.46
N LYS A 90 20.06 -14.92 6.22
CA LYS A 90 20.00 -15.33 7.63
C LYS A 90 19.44 -14.19 8.49
N LEU A 91 18.46 -14.51 9.35
CA LEU A 91 17.83 -13.60 10.30
C LEU A 91 18.17 -13.92 11.76
N SER A 92 18.43 -15.19 12.10
CA SER A 92 18.82 -15.62 13.44
C SER A 92 19.80 -16.80 13.34
N VAL A 93 20.71 -16.90 14.31
CA VAL A 93 21.70 -17.98 14.40
C VAL A 93 21.22 -19.11 15.31
N ASP A 94 20.51 -18.79 16.40
CA ASP A 94 19.98 -19.77 17.35
C ASP A 94 18.59 -19.37 17.88
N PRO A 95 17.50 -20.02 17.42
CA PRO A 95 17.46 -21.05 16.38
C PRO A 95 17.76 -20.48 14.98
N LEU A 96 18.09 -21.35 14.02
CA LEU A 96 18.33 -20.94 12.63
C LEU A 96 17.04 -20.45 11.97
N VAL A 97 17.00 -19.16 11.66
CA VAL A 97 15.90 -18.53 10.89
C VAL A 97 16.48 -17.88 9.65
N TYR A 98 15.88 -18.19 8.51
CA TYR A 98 16.23 -17.62 7.22
C TYR A 98 15.01 -17.01 6.55
N SER A 99 15.25 -16.05 5.67
CA SER A 99 14.22 -15.44 4.84
C SER A 99 14.57 -15.32 3.38
N TYR A 100 13.54 -15.19 2.57
CA TYR A 100 13.59 -14.93 1.14
C TYR A 100 12.77 -13.68 0.84
N ASP A 101 13.39 -12.71 0.15
CA ASP A 101 12.70 -11.57 -0.42
C ASP A 101 12.14 -11.96 -1.78
N SER A 102 10.86 -11.64 -2.03
CA SER A 102 10.23 -11.89 -3.31
C SER A 102 10.02 -10.60 -4.11
N PRO A 103 9.98 -10.68 -5.45
CA PRO A 103 9.50 -9.60 -6.27
C PRO A 103 8.14 -9.08 -5.80
N GLY A 104 7.89 -7.79 -6.00
CA GLY A 104 6.55 -7.24 -5.74
C GLY A 104 5.51 -7.93 -6.61
N VAL A 105 4.51 -8.55 -6.00
CA VAL A 105 3.40 -9.20 -6.72
C VAL A 105 2.28 -8.19 -6.83
N MET A 106 2.02 -7.73 -8.06
CA MET A 106 0.93 -6.80 -8.35
C MET A 106 -0.34 -7.56 -8.72
N LEU A 107 -1.51 -6.99 -8.41
CA LEU A 107 -2.77 -7.51 -8.93
C LEU A 107 -2.76 -7.47 -10.47
N PRO A 108 -3.13 -8.59 -11.13
CA PRO A 108 -3.08 -8.66 -12.60
C PRO A 108 -4.18 -7.83 -13.26
N PHE A 109 -5.19 -7.42 -12.50
CA PHE A 109 -6.29 -6.57 -12.93
C PHE A 109 -6.73 -5.67 -11.77
N LEU A 110 -7.00 -4.40 -12.05
CA LEU A 110 -7.40 -3.43 -11.03
C LEU A 110 -8.92 -3.20 -10.98
N GLY A 111 -9.70 -3.84 -11.84
CA GLY A 111 -11.14 -3.61 -11.96
C GLY A 111 -11.49 -2.79 -13.20
N ASN A 112 -12.80 -2.64 -13.43
CA ASN A 112 -13.34 -1.88 -14.57
C ASN A 112 -13.80 -0.47 -14.15
N GLY A 113 -13.88 0.43 -15.14
CA GLY A 113 -14.44 1.78 -14.97
C GLY A 113 -13.72 2.61 -13.91
N ASP A 114 -14.47 3.49 -13.27
CA ASP A 114 -13.94 4.50 -12.34
C ASP A 114 -13.32 3.86 -11.09
N LYS A 115 -13.89 2.76 -10.57
CA LYS A 115 -13.33 2.02 -9.42
C LYS A 115 -11.95 1.46 -9.73
N GLY A 116 -11.76 0.91 -10.94
CA GLY A 116 -10.47 0.38 -11.37
C GLY A 116 -9.44 1.49 -11.60
N ALA A 117 -9.87 2.61 -12.19
CA ALA A 117 -9.03 3.79 -12.37
C ALA A 117 -8.58 4.36 -11.00
N GLU A 118 -9.50 4.51 -10.04
CA GLU A 118 -9.20 5.00 -8.69
C GLU A 118 -8.19 4.09 -7.98
N ARG A 119 -8.33 2.76 -8.06
CA ARG A 119 -7.34 1.80 -7.54
C ARG A 119 -5.96 2.01 -8.18
N GLY A 120 -5.89 2.25 -9.49
CA GLY A 120 -4.66 2.58 -10.19
C GLY A 120 -4.01 3.85 -9.67
N VAL A 121 -4.79 4.91 -9.50
CA VAL A 121 -4.33 6.21 -8.96
C VAL A 121 -3.82 6.05 -7.52
N LYS A 122 -4.56 5.34 -6.65
CA LYS A 122 -4.13 5.02 -5.27
C LYS A 122 -2.80 4.25 -5.25
N LEU A 123 -2.65 3.24 -6.11
CA LEU A 123 -1.40 2.49 -6.25
C LEU A 123 -0.26 3.37 -6.76
N ALA A 124 -0.52 4.29 -7.69
CA ALA A 124 0.49 5.25 -8.16
C ALA A 124 0.95 6.20 -7.04
N LEU A 125 0.05 6.66 -6.16
CA LEU A 125 0.42 7.52 -5.03
C LEU A 125 1.40 6.85 -4.08
N ILE A 126 1.26 5.55 -3.83
CA ILE A 126 2.18 4.78 -2.97
C ILE A 126 3.38 4.18 -3.73
N ALA A 127 3.68 4.70 -4.92
CA ALA A 127 4.75 4.22 -5.80
C ALA A 127 4.59 2.74 -6.25
N GLY A 128 3.41 2.15 -6.17
CA GLY A 128 3.16 0.78 -6.62
C GLY A 128 3.21 0.60 -8.14
N ILE A 129 3.04 1.69 -8.90
CA ILE A 129 3.11 1.74 -10.37
C ILE A 129 4.38 2.48 -10.81
N LYS A 130 5.02 1.98 -11.88
CA LYS A 130 6.21 2.59 -12.46
C LYS A 130 5.93 4.01 -12.96
N GLU A 131 6.84 4.94 -12.68
CA GLU A 131 6.78 6.30 -13.22
C GLU A 131 6.69 6.32 -14.75
N GLY A 132 5.93 7.29 -15.28
CA GLY A 132 5.63 7.41 -16.71
C GLY A 132 4.45 6.58 -17.20
N LEU A 133 3.85 5.72 -16.36
CA LEU A 133 2.61 5.00 -16.68
C LEU A 133 1.34 5.73 -16.21
N TYR A 134 1.48 6.88 -15.59
CA TYR A 134 0.40 7.72 -15.10
C TYR A 134 0.72 9.18 -15.35
N ASP A 135 -0.32 10.01 -15.48
CA ASP A 135 -0.18 11.45 -15.54
C ASP A 135 0.05 12.01 -14.13
N VAL A 136 1.13 12.78 -13.97
CA VAL A 136 1.57 13.34 -12.68
C VAL A 136 0.62 14.45 -12.24
N GLU A 137 0.10 15.26 -13.16
CA GLU A 137 -0.81 16.35 -12.83
C GLU A 137 -2.16 15.81 -12.38
N ALA A 138 -2.73 14.85 -13.11
CA ALA A 138 -3.95 14.14 -12.68
C ALA A 138 -3.77 13.46 -11.31
N LEU A 139 -2.60 12.86 -11.06
CA LEU A 139 -2.29 12.24 -9.77
C LEU A 139 -2.21 13.26 -8.62
N ALA A 140 -1.61 14.43 -8.86
CA ALA A 140 -1.58 15.54 -7.91
C ALA A 140 -2.97 16.13 -7.66
N SER A 141 -3.79 16.27 -8.71
CA SER A 141 -5.19 16.73 -8.62
C SER A 141 -6.02 15.81 -7.74
N TYR A 142 -5.93 14.49 -7.98
CA TYR A 142 -6.62 13.50 -7.16
C TYR A 142 -6.16 13.55 -5.70
N LEU A 143 -4.84 13.66 -5.45
CA LEU A 143 -4.30 13.78 -4.09
C LEU A 143 -4.84 15.03 -3.38
N LEU A 144 -4.83 16.19 -4.04
CA LEU A 144 -5.38 17.43 -3.52
C LEU A 144 -6.86 17.28 -3.16
N TYR A 145 -7.66 16.75 -4.09
CA TYR A 145 -9.08 16.46 -3.87
C TYR A 145 -9.28 15.58 -2.63
N ARG A 146 -8.56 14.46 -2.52
CA ARG A 146 -8.73 13.52 -1.39
C ARG A 146 -8.34 14.13 -0.05
N LEU A 147 -7.28 14.93 0.00
CA LEU A 147 -6.89 15.63 1.22
C LEU A 147 -7.96 16.63 1.68
N ASN A 148 -8.59 17.35 0.76
CA ASN A 148 -9.72 18.24 1.07
C ASN A 148 -10.98 17.49 1.51
N VAL A 149 -11.24 16.29 0.96
CA VAL A 149 -12.35 15.44 1.41
C VAL A 149 -12.13 14.91 2.82
N LEU A 150 -10.88 14.54 3.16
CA LEU A 150 -10.53 14.06 4.49
C LEU A 150 -10.62 15.16 5.55
N ASP A 151 -10.12 16.36 5.24
CA ASP A 151 -10.20 17.51 6.13
C ASP A 151 -10.43 18.79 5.30
N PRO A 152 -11.68 19.28 5.19
CA PRO A 152 -11.99 20.45 4.38
C PRO A 152 -11.57 21.78 5.04
N VAL A 153 -11.24 21.76 6.33
CA VAL A 153 -10.95 22.98 7.11
C VAL A 153 -9.44 23.19 7.22
N SER A 154 -8.69 22.15 7.56
CA SER A 154 -7.24 22.21 7.72
C SER A 154 -6.53 21.00 7.11
N PRO A 155 -6.61 20.83 5.77
CA PRO A 155 -5.92 19.75 5.09
C PRO A 155 -4.41 19.77 5.38
N ALA A 156 -3.81 18.59 5.49
CA ALA A 156 -2.40 18.44 5.87
C ALA A 156 -1.42 19.20 4.95
N TYR A 157 -1.77 19.40 3.68
CA TYR A 157 -0.93 20.12 2.72
C TYR A 157 -0.83 21.62 3.01
N LEU A 158 -1.70 22.23 3.82
CA LEU A 158 -1.58 23.66 4.12
C LEU A 158 -0.24 24.00 4.80
N ARG A 159 0.36 23.04 5.51
CA ARG A 159 1.69 23.20 6.16
C ARG A 159 2.82 23.40 5.15
N ILE A 160 2.67 22.91 3.93
CA ILE A 160 3.64 23.08 2.85
C ILE A 160 3.34 24.30 1.97
N LEU A 161 2.31 25.09 2.28
CA LEU A 161 1.94 26.34 1.59
C LEU A 161 2.20 27.58 2.48
N PRO A 162 2.27 28.79 1.91
CA PRO A 162 2.44 30.02 2.68
C PRO A 162 1.41 30.13 3.84
N PRO A 163 1.82 30.60 5.03
CA PRO A 163 0.89 30.78 6.14
C PRO A 163 -0.30 31.67 5.74
N GLY A 164 -1.51 31.27 6.14
CA GLY A 164 -2.75 31.98 5.80
C GLY A 164 -3.37 31.61 4.46
N THR A 165 -2.76 30.70 3.69
CA THR A 165 -3.38 30.16 2.47
C THR A 165 -4.64 29.35 2.84
N PRO A 166 -5.81 29.63 2.25
CA PRO A 166 -7.00 28.80 2.45
C PRO A 166 -6.88 27.45 1.71
N PRO A 167 -7.72 26.45 2.04
CA PRO A 167 -7.81 25.23 1.25
C PRO A 167 -8.08 25.53 -0.24
N LEU A 168 -7.29 24.91 -1.12
CA LEU A 168 -7.36 25.10 -2.56
C LEU A 168 -8.01 23.89 -3.23
N VAL A 169 -8.90 24.15 -4.19
CA VAL A 169 -9.60 23.10 -4.96
C VAL A 169 -9.01 22.93 -6.36
N ASP A 170 -8.56 24.04 -6.97
CA ASP A 170 -7.90 24.00 -8.27
C ASP A 170 -6.44 23.54 -8.11
N VAL A 171 -6.09 22.45 -8.82
CA VAL A 171 -4.75 21.91 -8.84
C VAL A 171 -3.75 22.89 -9.46
N LEU A 172 -4.15 23.70 -10.44
CA LEU A 172 -3.24 24.64 -11.09
C LEU A 172 -2.86 25.77 -10.14
N GLU A 173 -3.83 26.34 -9.43
CA GLU A 173 -3.59 27.35 -8.38
C GLU A 173 -2.74 26.80 -7.24
N PHE A 174 -3.03 25.57 -6.80
CA PHE A 174 -2.25 24.87 -5.79
C PHE A 174 -0.79 24.69 -6.22
N LEU A 175 -0.55 24.16 -7.42
CA LEU A 175 0.78 23.91 -7.95
C LEU A 175 1.56 25.21 -8.18
N ASP A 176 0.90 26.27 -8.64
CA ASP A 176 1.51 27.60 -8.77
C ASP A 176 1.96 28.15 -7.42
N THR A 177 1.09 28.07 -6.40
CA THR A 177 1.38 28.55 -5.05
C THR A 177 2.55 27.78 -4.43
N LEU A 178 2.54 26.45 -4.58
CA LEU A 178 3.60 25.58 -4.12
C LEU A 178 4.92 25.86 -4.85
N ALA A 179 4.88 25.97 -6.18
CA ALA A 179 6.05 26.24 -7.02
C ALA A 179 6.70 27.58 -6.64
N ARG A 180 5.90 28.63 -6.41
CA ARG A 180 6.41 29.94 -5.97
C ARG A 180 7.07 29.86 -4.60
N ARG A 181 6.44 29.19 -3.64
CA ARG A 181 6.99 29.01 -2.29
C ARG A 181 8.33 28.26 -2.32
N LEU A 182 8.43 27.21 -3.12
CA LEU A 182 9.62 26.37 -3.21
C LEU A 182 10.64 26.85 -4.27
N CYS A 183 10.43 28.03 -4.85
CA CYS A 183 11.28 28.61 -5.90
C CYS A 183 11.49 27.67 -7.11
N MET A 184 10.47 26.89 -7.46
CA MET A 184 10.45 26.03 -8.64
C MET A 184 9.97 26.84 -9.84
N LEU A 185 10.88 27.63 -10.42
CA LEU A 185 10.56 28.53 -11.54
C LEU A 185 11.31 28.11 -12.81
N LYS A 186 10.64 28.24 -13.96
CA LYS A 186 11.22 28.17 -15.30
C LYS A 186 11.84 29.51 -15.68
N ARG A 187 12.48 29.56 -16.85
CA ARG A 187 12.97 30.82 -17.44
C ARG A 187 11.83 31.84 -17.54
N GLY A 188 12.13 33.09 -17.21
CA GLY A 188 11.14 34.17 -17.17
C GLY A 188 10.30 34.23 -15.89
N GLY A 189 10.65 33.47 -14.85
CA GLY A 189 9.95 33.52 -13.55
C GLY A 189 8.59 32.82 -13.54
N VAL A 190 8.29 32.04 -14.57
CA VAL A 190 7.05 31.27 -14.68
C VAL A 190 7.11 30.05 -13.75
N PRO A 191 6.10 29.80 -12.90
CA PRO A 191 6.07 28.61 -12.04
C PRO A 191 6.19 27.29 -12.82
N ASP A 192 6.98 26.37 -12.28
CA ASP A 192 7.14 25.02 -12.81
C ASP A 192 6.17 24.04 -12.15
N GLN A 193 4.93 24.03 -12.64
CA GLN A 193 3.85 23.18 -12.12
C GLN A 193 4.19 21.69 -12.20
N ALA A 194 4.84 21.24 -13.27
CA ALA A 194 5.22 19.83 -13.44
C ALA A 194 6.21 19.39 -12.35
N ARG A 195 7.22 20.22 -12.06
CA ARG A 195 8.18 19.95 -10.99
C ARG A 195 7.52 20.00 -9.61
N ALA A 196 6.60 20.94 -9.39
CA ALA A 196 5.83 21.02 -8.14
C ALA A 196 4.91 19.81 -7.94
N ALA A 197 4.30 19.28 -9.00
CA ALA A 197 3.45 18.09 -8.92
C ALA A 197 4.25 16.84 -8.53
N VAL A 198 5.41 16.62 -9.16
CA VAL A 198 6.34 15.54 -8.79
C VAL A 198 6.74 15.66 -7.32
N TRP A 199 7.10 16.87 -6.89
CA TRP A 199 7.48 17.12 -5.51
C TRP A 199 6.33 16.86 -4.53
N PHE A 200 5.11 17.28 -4.84
CA PHE A 200 3.94 17.09 -3.99
C PHE A 200 3.61 15.61 -3.78
N ILE A 201 3.72 14.80 -4.83
CA ILE A 201 3.57 13.34 -4.74
C ILE A 201 4.71 12.72 -3.91
N GLY A 202 5.94 13.23 -4.06
CA GLY A 202 7.07 12.84 -3.22
C GLY A 202 6.83 13.14 -1.74
N TRP A 203 6.39 14.37 -1.43
CA TRP A 203 6.02 14.79 -0.09
C TRP A 203 4.95 13.87 0.51
N TRP A 204 3.91 13.49 -0.25
CA TRP A 204 2.90 12.55 0.22
C TRP A 204 3.49 11.20 0.64
N ARG A 205 4.39 10.64 -0.19
CA ARG A 205 5.04 9.34 0.05
C ARG A 205 5.95 9.33 1.27
N GLU A 206 6.57 10.46 1.58
CA GLU A 206 7.58 10.56 2.64
C GLU A 206 6.97 11.02 3.97
N GLU A 207 6.15 12.07 3.96
CA GLU A 207 5.69 12.75 5.17
C GLU A 207 4.18 13.03 5.18
N GLY A 208 3.62 13.46 4.05
CA GLY A 208 2.24 13.92 3.93
C GLY A 208 1.20 12.87 4.34
N GLY A 209 1.43 11.59 4.00
CA GLY A 209 0.57 10.49 4.41
C GLY A 209 0.45 10.34 5.92
N LEU A 210 1.59 10.42 6.63
CA LEU A 210 1.61 10.34 8.08
C LEU A 210 1.00 11.60 8.71
N LEU A 211 1.33 12.77 8.18
CA LEU A 211 0.77 14.04 8.64
C LEU A 211 -0.75 14.05 8.55
N SER A 212 -1.31 13.61 7.42
CA SER A 212 -2.75 13.48 7.22
C SER A 212 -3.40 12.50 8.21
N ALA A 213 -2.78 11.33 8.44
CA ALA A 213 -3.30 10.33 9.36
C ALA A 213 -3.23 10.77 10.84
N SER A 214 -2.22 11.57 11.19
CA SER A 214 -1.99 12.09 12.53
C SER A 214 -2.67 13.43 12.83
N ALA A 215 -3.43 13.99 11.87
CA ALA A 215 -4.03 15.30 12.02
C ALA A 215 -5.01 15.30 13.22
N PRO A 216 -4.92 16.32 14.11
CA PRO A 216 -5.71 16.35 15.33
C PRO A 216 -7.19 16.53 15.01
N LEU A 217 -8.07 15.90 15.80
CA LEU A 217 -9.50 16.17 15.77
C LEU A 217 -9.72 17.67 16.01
N LEU A 218 -10.33 18.35 15.05
CA LEU A 218 -10.70 19.74 15.23
C LEU A 218 -11.82 19.74 16.26
N ALA A 219 -11.60 20.41 17.39
CA ALA A 219 -12.66 20.59 18.37
C ALA A 219 -13.82 21.29 17.66
N ALA A 220 -14.97 20.61 17.56
CA ALA A 220 -16.17 21.20 17.01
C ALA A 220 -16.42 22.53 17.73
N SER A 221 -16.43 23.64 16.99
CA SER A 221 -16.97 24.87 17.54
C SER A 221 -18.44 24.59 17.85
N PRO A 222 -18.93 24.82 19.08
CA PRO A 222 -20.31 24.51 19.41
C PRO A 222 -21.22 25.53 18.73
N SER A 223 -21.66 25.22 17.51
CA SER A 223 -22.80 25.90 16.89
C SER A 223 -24.08 25.28 17.46
N PRO A 224 -24.92 26.03 18.17
CA PRO A 224 -26.08 25.49 18.91
C PRO A 224 -27.26 25.06 18.03
N THR A 225 -27.15 25.13 16.71
CA THR A 225 -28.27 24.93 15.76
C THR A 225 -28.08 23.80 14.76
N LEU A 226 -26.92 23.13 14.77
CA LEU A 226 -26.60 22.01 13.88
C LEU A 226 -25.92 20.91 14.69
N ASP A 227 -26.24 19.65 14.37
CA ASP A 227 -25.53 18.49 14.91
C ASP A 227 -24.02 18.73 14.83
N PRO A 228 -23.25 18.40 15.89
CA PRO A 228 -21.83 18.69 15.89
C PRO A 228 -21.18 18.01 14.68
N PRO A 229 -20.38 18.75 13.88
CA PRO A 229 -19.92 18.25 12.59
C PRO A 229 -19.13 16.97 12.78
N SER A 230 -19.63 15.86 12.21
CA SER A 230 -18.87 14.62 12.13
C SER A 230 -17.61 14.87 11.30
N GLN A 231 -16.43 14.54 11.84
CA GLN A 231 -15.18 14.75 11.14
C GLN A 231 -14.77 13.47 10.42
N ARG A 232 -14.38 13.58 9.15
CA ARG A 232 -13.81 12.44 8.42
C ARG A 232 -12.37 12.21 8.86
N ARG A 233 -12.01 10.94 9.02
CA ARG A 233 -10.67 10.47 9.32
C ARG A 233 -10.32 9.32 8.42
N GLY A 234 -9.02 9.09 8.26
CA GLY A 234 -8.57 7.92 7.56
C GLY A 234 -7.07 7.71 7.66
N TRP A 235 -6.68 6.47 7.46
CA TRP A 235 -5.31 6.09 7.21
C TRP A 235 -5.15 5.75 5.74
N GLY A 236 -4.56 6.69 4.99
CA GLY A 236 -4.60 6.65 3.54
C GLY A 236 -6.00 6.92 3.00
N PHE A 237 -6.36 6.27 1.89
CA PHE A 237 -7.61 6.54 1.14
C PHE A 237 -8.57 5.35 1.07
N ASP A 238 -8.20 4.23 1.68
CA ASP A 238 -8.99 2.99 1.70
C ASP A 238 -9.51 2.65 3.11
N VAL A 239 -8.85 3.17 4.14
CA VAL A 239 -9.28 3.01 5.53
C VAL A 239 -9.76 4.37 6.02
N GLU A 240 -11.03 4.69 5.74
CA GLU A 240 -11.65 5.98 6.08
C GLU A 240 -12.94 5.78 6.86
N TRP A 241 -13.18 6.64 7.86
CA TRP A 241 -14.37 6.61 8.70
C TRP A 241 -14.74 8.01 9.19
N THR A 242 -15.98 8.18 9.64
CA THR A 242 -16.43 9.40 10.32
C THR A 242 -16.35 9.22 11.83
N VAL A 243 -15.92 10.29 12.50
CA VAL A 243 -15.86 10.40 13.96
C VAL A 243 -16.89 11.43 14.38
N ASN A 244 -17.86 11.01 15.19
CA ASN A 244 -18.86 11.91 15.76
C ASN A 244 -18.31 12.61 17.03
N ALA A 245 -19.07 13.56 17.59
CA ALA A 245 -18.61 14.34 18.74
C ALA A 245 -18.34 13.49 20.00
N ASP A 246 -19.10 12.43 20.21
CA ASP A 246 -18.94 11.55 21.37
C ASP A 246 -17.70 10.66 21.21
N GLU A 247 -17.50 10.09 20.02
CA GLU A 247 -16.30 9.33 19.66
C GLU A 247 -15.05 10.22 19.70
N ALA A 248 -15.16 11.50 19.32
CA ALA A 248 -14.04 12.43 19.36
C ALA A 248 -13.50 12.67 20.78
N ARG A 249 -14.38 12.61 21.80
CA ARG A 249 -13.99 12.74 23.22
C ARG A 249 -13.26 11.50 23.74
N GLN A 250 -13.45 10.35 23.11
CA GLN A 250 -12.90 9.05 23.50
C GLN A 250 -12.08 8.43 22.36
N TYR A 251 -11.39 9.25 21.57
CA TYR A 251 -10.68 8.80 20.38
C TYR A 251 -9.33 8.17 20.73
N ASP A 252 -9.38 6.91 21.16
CA ASP A 252 -8.23 6.11 21.55
C ASP A 252 -7.86 5.04 20.51
N THR A 253 -6.80 4.28 20.79
CA THR A 253 -6.31 3.20 19.91
C THR A 253 -7.37 2.11 19.68
N ALA A 254 -8.24 1.84 20.66
CA ALA A 254 -9.26 0.81 20.55
C ALA A 254 -10.38 1.24 19.58
N VAL A 255 -10.82 2.50 19.65
CA VAL A 255 -11.75 3.07 18.68
C VAL A 255 -11.17 3.06 17.27
N ILE A 256 -9.91 3.48 17.12
CA ILE A 256 -9.21 3.45 15.82
C ILE A 256 -9.18 2.02 15.28
N GLN A 257 -8.75 1.05 16.09
CA GLN A 257 -8.68 -0.35 15.68
C GLN A 257 -10.06 -0.86 15.22
N ARG A 258 -11.11 -0.62 16.00
CA ARG A 258 -12.48 -1.04 15.64
C ARG A 258 -12.91 -0.47 14.28
N LYS A 259 -12.72 0.85 14.08
CA LYS A 259 -13.07 1.51 12.81
C LYS A 259 -12.26 0.97 11.62
N MET A 260 -10.97 0.70 11.83
CA MET A 260 -10.14 0.07 10.79
C MET A 260 -10.65 -1.34 10.43
N GLU A 261 -11.01 -2.15 11.43
CA GLU A 261 -11.58 -3.49 11.19
C GLU A 261 -12.91 -3.39 10.42
N GLU A 262 -13.79 -2.44 10.76
CA GLU A 262 -15.03 -2.17 10.01
C GLU A 262 -14.77 -1.83 8.54
N CYS A 263 -13.76 -1.00 8.25
CA CYS A 263 -13.35 -0.68 6.88
C CYS A 263 -12.87 -1.92 6.12
N ILE A 264 -12.07 -2.78 6.76
CA ILE A 264 -11.55 -3.99 6.12
C ILE A 264 -12.68 -4.98 5.84
N ASP A 265 -13.59 -5.18 6.79
CA ASP A 265 -14.76 -6.03 6.59
C ASP A 265 -15.66 -5.53 5.46
N ALA A 266 -15.83 -4.21 5.33
CA ALA A 266 -16.54 -3.61 4.22
C ALA A 266 -15.83 -3.82 2.87
N PHE A 267 -14.51 -3.67 2.83
CA PHE A 267 -13.70 -3.93 1.65
C PHE A 267 -13.82 -5.39 1.19
N GLU A 268 -13.71 -6.35 2.11
CA GLU A 268 -13.81 -7.77 1.78
C GLU A 268 -15.20 -8.15 1.25
N ARG A 269 -16.27 -7.60 1.84
CA ARG A 269 -17.63 -7.78 1.30
C ARG A 269 -17.74 -7.26 -0.13
N ALA A 270 -17.27 -6.04 -0.38
CA ALA A 270 -17.29 -5.44 -1.71
C ALA A 270 -16.44 -6.21 -2.73
N ALA A 271 -15.28 -6.74 -2.31
CA ALA A 271 -14.42 -7.55 -3.18
C ALA A 271 -15.09 -8.87 -3.57
N LEU A 272 -15.76 -9.54 -2.63
CA LEU A 272 -16.52 -10.77 -2.90
C LEU A 272 -17.70 -10.52 -3.84
N GLU A 273 -18.38 -9.38 -3.71
CA GLU A 273 -19.45 -8.96 -4.62
C GLU A 273 -18.90 -8.71 -6.04
N GLU A 274 -17.79 -7.98 -6.17
CA GLU A 274 -17.16 -7.72 -7.47
C GLU A 274 -16.66 -9.01 -8.14
N GLU A 275 -16.11 -9.96 -7.36
CA GLU A 275 -15.73 -11.27 -7.87
C GLU A 275 -16.94 -12.07 -8.38
N ARG A 276 -18.06 -12.04 -7.65
CA ARG A 276 -19.33 -12.68 -8.05
C ARG A 276 -19.89 -12.09 -9.34
N GLU A 277 -19.73 -10.78 -9.54
CA GLU A 277 -20.13 -10.08 -10.75
C GLU A 277 -19.15 -10.29 -11.93
N GLY A 278 -18.08 -11.06 -11.75
CA GLY A 278 -17.08 -11.32 -12.78
C GLY A 278 -16.10 -10.16 -12.99
N GLY A 279 -16.08 -9.18 -12.09
CA GLY A 279 -15.18 -8.03 -12.11
C GLY A 279 -13.72 -8.37 -11.78
N GLY A 280 -13.43 -9.60 -11.31
CA GLY A 280 -12.08 -10.02 -10.93
C GLY A 280 -11.15 -10.36 -12.12
N VAL A 281 -11.66 -10.44 -13.35
CA VAL A 281 -10.88 -10.87 -14.53
C VAL A 281 -11.10 -9.89 -15.69
N SER A 282 -10.00 -9.42 -16.29
CA SER A 282 -10.07 -8.59 -17.49
C SER A 282 -10.63 -9.37 -18.69
N SER A 283 -11.41 -8.72 -19.56
CA SER A 283 -11.86 -9.31 -20.83
C SER A 283 -10.71 -9.88 -21.69
N THR A 284 -9.52 -9.27 -21.59
CA THR A 284 -8.30 -9.77 -22.26
C THR A 284 -7.78 -11.06 -21.64
N GLN A 285 -7.83 -11.17 -20.31
CA GLN A 285 -7.43 -12.39 -19.59
C GLN A 285 -8.39 -13.54 -19.88
N GLU A 286 -9.69 -13.25 -19.98
CA GLU A 286 -10.70 -14.24 -20.34
C GLU A 286 -10.47 -14.78 -21.76
N LYS A 287 -10.26 -13.88 -22.74
CA LYS A 287 -9.89 -14.26 -24.11
C LYS A 287 -8.61 -15.11 -24.15
N LYS A 288 -7.61 -14.77 -23.33
CA LYS A 288 -6.36 -15.54 -23.22
C LYS A 288 -6.59 -16.94 -22.65
N ARG A 289 -7.38 -17.07 -21.57
CA ARG A 289 -7.76 -18.37 -20.98
C ARG A 289 -8.49 -19.26 -21.98
N ILE A 290 -9.48 -18.72 -22.70
CA ILE A 290 -10.22 -19.45 -23.73
C ILE A 290 -9.28 -19.95 -24.84
N LYS A 291 -8.35 -19.09 -25.28
CA LYS A 291 -7.33 -19.46 -26.28
C LYS A 291 -6.42 -20.58 -25.78
N GLU A 292 -5.91 -20.49 -24.56
CA GLU A 292 -5.04 -21.50 -23.94
C GLU A 292 -5.76 -22.84 -23.76
N GLN A 293 -7.00 -22.83 -23.28
CA GLN A 293 -7.83 -24.04 -23.18
C GLN A 293 -8.09 -24.68 -24.55
N THR A 294 -8.32 -23.86 -25.58
CA THR A 294 -8.51 -24.36 -26.95
C THR A 294 -7.23 -25.02 -27.48
N ILE A 295 -6.07 -24.41 -27.24
CA ILE A 295 -4.76 -24.98 -27.59
C ILE A 295 -4.53 -26.29 -26.83
N ALA A 296 -4.76 -26.32 -25.51
CA ALA A 296 -4.60 -27.52 -24.69
C ALA A 296 -5.48 -28.67 -25.17
N LYS A 297 -6.75 -28.38 -25.51
CA LYS A 297 -7.68 -29.38 -26.11
C LYS A 297 -7.15 -29.91 -27.44
N ARG A 298 -6.60 -29.05 -28.31
CA ARG A 298 -5.99 -29.47 -29.60
C ARG A 298 -4.75 -30.35 -29.38
N VAL A 299 -3.88 -29.99 -28.43
CA VAL A 299 -2.69 -30.76 -28.08
C VAL A 299 -3.08 -32.12 -27.50
N ALA A 300 -4.05 -32.17 -26.57
CA ALA A 300 -4.55 -33.41 -25.99
C ALA A 300 -5.16 -34.34 -27.05
N LYS A 301 -5.97 -33.80 -27.97
CA LYS A 301 -6.55 -34.57 -29.09
C LYS A 301 -5.47 -35.13 -30.03
N THR A 302 -4.42 -34.34 -30.30
CA THR A 302 -3.30 -34.78 -31.14
C THR A 302 -2.47 -35.86 -30.44
N ARG A 303 -2.20 -35.68 -29.14
CA ARG A 303 -1.50 -36.68 -28.31
C ARG A 303 -2.28 -37.99 -28.26
N ALA A 304 -3.58 -37.95 -27.98
CA ALA A 304 -4.44 -39.14 -27.96
C ALA A 304 -4.45 -39.90 -29.30
N ARG A 305 -4.50 -39.18 -30.43
CA ARG A 305 -4.38 -39.79 -31.77
C ARG A 305 -3.03 -40.48 -31.99
N LEU A 306 -1.93 -39.87 -31.54
CA LEU A 306 -0.58 -40.45 -31.65
C LEU A 306 -0.41 -41.68 -30.75
N THR A 307 -0.99 -41.68 -29.53
CA THR A 307 -0.96 -42.84 -28.63
C THR A 307 -1.78 -44.00 -29.20
N ALA A 308 -2.98 -43.73 -29.72
CA ALA A 308 -3.82 -44.74 -30.36
C ALA A 308 -3.14 -45.37 -31.60
N LYS A 309 -2.39 -44.58 -32.37
CA LYS A 309 -1.64 -45.07 -33.54
C LYS A 309 -0.39 -45.89 -33.15
N ARG A 310 0.14 -45.73 -31.94
CA ARG A 310 1.28 -46.49 -31.40
C ARG A 310 0.88 -47.79 -30.69
N GLY A 311 -0.32 -47.86 -30.11
CA GLY A 311 -0.84 -49.06 -29.44
C GLY A 311 -1.51 -50.08 -30.36
N GLY A 312 -1.64 -49.78 -31.66
CA GLY A 312 -2.22 -50.66 -32.68
C GLY A 312 -1.19 -51.33 -33.59
N ARG A 313 0.05 -51.50 -33.12
CA ARG A 313 1.11 -52.30 -33.78
C ARG A 313 1.56 -53.41 -32.86
#